data_AF-A0A0D5LZK1-F1
#
_entry.id   AF-A0A0D5LZK1-F1
#
_cell.length_a   1.000
_cell.length_b   1.000
_cell.length_c   1.000
_cell.angle_alpha   90.00
_cell.angle_beta   90.00
_cell.angle_gamma   90.00
#
_symmetry.space_group_name_H-M   'P 1'
#
loop_
_entity.id
_entity.type
_entity.pdbx_description
1 polymer ?
#
loop_
_entity_poly.entity_id
_entity_poly.type
_entity_poly.pdbx_seq_one_letter_code
_entity_poly.pdbx_strand_id
1 'polypeptide(L)'
;MAENAGGVHCLKYGLTVHNVMRVDVLTIEGEAMTLGAESLDAPGFDLLALMNGSEGMLGVVTEITVKLLPKPETAKVLMASFDDVEKAGHAVGDIIAAGIIPGGLEMMDKLAIKAAEDFVKAGYPLDAEAILLCELDGVEADVDDDCDTVRRVLEKAGATNIQQARDEAERAKFWAGRKNAFPAVGRMSPDYYCMDGTIPRRELPGYSKALLRFLRRAAWRWPTCSTLATATCTR
;
A
#
# COMPACT_ATOMS: atom_id res chain seq x y z
N MET A 1 -9.38 -12.96 -3.45
CA MET A 1 -10.35 -12.89 -4.55
C MET A 1 -11.71 -12.46 -4.03
N ALA A 2 -12.32 -13.21 -3.12
CA ALA A 2 -13.63 -12.88 -2.53
C ALA A 2 -13.69 -11.45 -1.94
N GLU A 3 -12.60 -10.95 -1.35
CA GLU A 3 -12.49 -9.58 -0.79
C GLU A 3 -11.98 -8.52 -1.78
N ASN A 4 -11.66 -8.91 -3.02
CA ASN A 4 -10.91 -8.07 -3.97
C ASN A 4 -9.69 -7.35 -3.34
N ALA A 5 -8.90 -8.10 -2.57
CA ALA A 5 -7.81 -7.55 -1.76
C ALA A 5 -6.84 -6.67 -2.58
N GLY A 6 -6.45 -5.55 -1.96
CA GLY A 6 -5.30 -4.75 -2.37
C GLY A 6 -4.01 -5.20 -1.69
N GLY A 7 -3.08 -4.27 -1.54
CA GLY A 7 -1.82 -4.49 -0.83
C GLY A 7 -0.78 -3.45 -1.22
N VAL A 8 0.40 -3.55 -0.62
CA VAL A 8 1.53 -2.63 -0.86
C VAL A 8 1.82 -2.40 -2.35
N HIS A 9 1.67 -3.47 -3.14
CA HIS A 9 2.05 -3.51 -4.54
C HIS A 9 0.94 -3.12 -5.52
N CYS A 10 -0.26 -2.82 -5.04
CA CYS A 10 -1.41 -2.61 -5.94
C CYS A 10 -1.34 -1.31 -6.75
N LEU A 11 -0.48 -0.35 -6.38
CA LEU A 11 -0.28 0.88 -7.15
C LEU A 11 0.25 0.57 -8.56
N LYS A 12 1.28 -0.27 -8.64
CA LYS A 12 1.94 -0.65 -9.89
C LYS A 12 1.29 -1.87 -10.54
N TYR A 13 0.85 -2.84 -9.74
CA TYR A 13 0.42 -4.15 -10.23
C TYR A 13 -1.09 -4.41 -10.15
N GLY A 14 -1.84 -3.43 -9.67
CA GLY A 14 -3.29 -3.51 -9.53
C GLY A 14 -3.77 -4.36 -8.33
N LEU A 15 -5.06 -4.25 -8.07
CA LEU A 15 -5.80 -5.09 -7.10
C LEU A 15 -5.95 -6.54 -7.58
N THR A 16 -6.48 -7.41 -6.71
CA THR A 16 -6.77 -8.82 -7.05
C THR A 16 -7.58 -8.96 -8.35
N VAL A 17 -8.62 -8.15 -8.56
CA VAL A 17 -9.45 -8.19 -9.78
C VAL A 17 -8.65 -8.03 -11.08
N HIS A 18 -7.56 -7.27 -11.08
CA HIS A 18 -6.74 -7.07 -12.27
C HIS A 18 -5.85 -8.28 -12.60
N ASN A 19 -5.71 -9.22 -11.66
CA ASN A 19 -4.78 -10.34 -11.75
C ASN A 19 -5.50 -11.69 -11.93
N VAL A 20 -6.81 -11.75 -11.69
CA VAL A 20 -7.64 -12.96 -11.89
C VAL A 20 -8.07 -13.05 -13.35
N MET A 21 -7.82 -14.20 -13.98
CA MET A 21 -8.15 -14.49 -15.39
C MET A 21 -9.35 -15.43 -15.53
N ARG A 22 -9.49 -16.39 -14.61
CA ARG A 22 -10.57 -17.39 -14.59
C ARG A 22 -10.79 -17.90 -13.17
N VAL A 23 -12.02 -18.28 -12.83
CA VAL A 23 -12.35 -18.99 -11.59
C VAL A 23 -13.31 -20.13 -11.85
N ASP A 24 -13.17 -21.19 -11.06
CA ASP A 24 -14.18 -22.24 -10.92
C ASP A 24 -14.94 -22.03 -9.61
N VAL A 25 -16.27 -22.14 -9.69
CA VAL A 25 -17.20 -21.76 -8.63
C VAL A 25 -18.26 -22.84 -8.48
N LEU A 26 -18.62 -23.14 -7.23
CA LEU A 26 -19.83 -23.88 -6.89
C LEU A 26 -20.92 -22.90 -6.45
N THR A 27 -22.11 -22.98 -7.07
CA THR A 27 -23.27 -22.19 -6.64
C THR A 27 -23.84 -22.69 -5.31
N ILE A 28 -24.83 -21.98 -4.77
CA ILE A 28 -25.54 -22.42 -3.55
C ILE A 28 -26.30 -23.74 -3.77
N GLU A 29 -26.75 -24.01 -5.00
CA GLU A 29 -27.36 -25.28 -5.40
C GLU A 29 -26.33 -26.41 -5.60
N GLY A 30 -25.03 -26.11 -5.51
CA GLY A 30 -23.94 -27.07 -5.73
C GLY A 30 -23.57 -27.29 -7.19
N GLU A 31 -24.02 -26.41 -8.10
CA GLU A 31 -23.69 -26.50 -9.52
C GLU A 31 -22.30 -25.91 -9.79
N ALA A 32 -21.50 -26.60 -10.59
CA ALA A 32 -20.19 -26.11 -10.99
C ALA A 32 -20.30 -25.18 -12.21
N MET A 33 -19.64 -24.03 -12.13
CA MET A 33 -19.48 -23.12 -13.27
C MET A 33 -18.06 -22.56 -13.33
N THR A 34 -17.65 -22.23 -14.55
CA THR A 34 -16.38 -21.57 -14.82
C THR A 34 -16.67 -20.17 -15.36
N LEU A 35 -16.02 -19.16 -14.79
CA LEU A 35 -16.15 -17.77 -15.19
C LEU A 35 -14.79 -17.22 -15.61
N GLY A 36 -14.74 -16.51 -16.73
CA GLY A 36 -13.50 -16.01 -17.33
C GLY A 36 -12.85 -16.95 -18.32
N ALA A 37 -11.65 -16.59 -18.76
CA ALA A 37 -10.89 -17.32 -19.76
C ALA A 37 -9.39 -17.10 -19.59
N GLU A 38 -8.58 -17.96 -20.20
CA GLU A 38 -7.13 -17.75 -20.25
C GLU A 38 -6.73 -16.68 -21.28
N SER A 39 -7.65 -16.28 -22.15
CA SER A 39 -7.49 -15.16 -23.07
C SER A 39 -7.74 -13.81 -22.39
N LEU A 40 -7.13 -12.75 -22.92
CA LEU A 40 -7.33 -11.37 -22.43
C LEU A 40 -8.74 -10.84 -22.69
N ASP A 41 -9.49 -11.48 -23.59
CA ASP A 41 -10.85 -11.12 -23.93
C ASP A 41 -11.68 -12.39 -24.19
N ALA A 42 -12.98 -12.32 -23.91
CA ALA A 42 -13.93 -13.40 -24.11
C ALA A 42 -15.30 -12.83 -24.46
N PRO A 43 -16.08 -13.49 -25.35
CA PRO A 43 -17.41 -13.01 -25.71
C PRO A 43 -18.36 -13.11 -24.51
N GLY A 44 -19.26 -12.13 -24.38
CA GLY A 44 -20.31 -12.12 -23.35
C GLY A 44 -20.08 -11.07 -22.28
N PHE A 45 -20.69 -11.26 -21.11
CA PHE A 45 -20.54 -10.37 -19.97
C PHE A 45 -19.29 -10.71 -19.17
N ASP A 46 -18.61 -9.69 -18.64
CA ASP A 46 -17.54 -9.86 -17.66
C ASP A 46 -18.14 -10.22 -16.28
N LEU A 47 -18.54 -11.48 -16.13
CA LEU A 47 -19.05 -12.02 -14.86
C LEU A 47 -17.94 -12.24 -13.83
N LEU A 48 -16.66 -12.21 -14.24
CA LEU A 48 -15.53 -12.23 -13.31
C LEU A 48 -15.48 -10.98 -12.45
N ALA A 49 -15.78 -9.81 -13.03
CA ALA A 49 -15.86 -8.57 -12.28
C ALA A 49 -16.92 -8.63 -11.15
N LEU A 50 -18.04 -9.34 -11.38
CA LEU A 50 -19.09 -9.53 -10.38
C LEU A 50 -18.65 -10.48 -9.24
N MET A 51 -17.91 -11.54 -9.57
CA MET A 51 -17.44 -12.51 -8.57
C MET A 51 -16.31 -11.97 -7.68
N ASN A 52 -15.43 -11.13 -8.23
CA ASN A 52 -14.37 -10.48 -7.44
C ASN A 52 -15.01 -9.49 -6.45
N GLY A 53 -14.67 -9.61 -5.16
CA GLY A 53 -15.31 -8.76 -4.14
C GLY A 53 -16.69 -9.25 -3.68
N SER A 54 -17.12 -10.45 -4.09
CA SER A 54 -18.43 -11.00 -3.69
C SER A 54 -18.52 -11.48 -2.24
N GLU A 55 -17.38 -11.56 -1.52
CA GLU A 55 -17.32 -12.06 -0.14
C GLU A 55 -17.94 -13.47 0.04
N GLY A 56 -17.98 -14.27 -1.05
CA GLY A 56 -18.59 -15.61 -1.06
C GLY A 56 -20.11 -15.62 -1.19
N MET A 57 -20.75 -14.47 -1.35
CA MET A 57 -22.21 -14.34 -1.43
C MET A 57 -22.82 -14.87 -2.73
N LEU A 58 -22.00 -15.06 -3.77
CA LEU A 58 -22.43 -15.51 -5.10
C LEU A 58 -22.03 -16.97 -5.40
N GLY A 59 -21.34 -17.63 -4.47
CA GLY A 59 -20.84 -18.99 -4.63
C GLY A 59 -19.48 -19.20 -3.97
N VAL A 60 -19.07 -20.46 -3.92
CA VAL A 60 -17.78 -20.87 -3.35
C VAL A 60 -16.77 -21.04 -4.47
N VAL A 61 -15.77 -20.16 -4.53
CA VAL A 61 -14.65 -20.27 -5.47
C VAL A 61 -13.75 -21.45 -5.06
N THR A 62 -13.57 -22.42 -5.94
CA THR A 62 -12.77 -23.63 -5.70
C THR A 62 -11.39 -23.55 -6.35
N GLU A 63 -11.28 -22.92 -7.52
CA GLU A 63 -10.02 -22.73 -8.24
C GLU A 63 -9.91 -21.31 -8.80
N ILE A 64 -8.68 -20.80 -8.89
CA ILE A 64 -8.38 -19.47 -9.42
C ILE A 64 -7.19 -19.57 -10.37
N THR A 65 -7.38 -19.12 -11.60
CA THR A 65 -6.30 -18.88 -12.56
C THR A 65 -5.92 -17.41 -12.50
N VAL A 66 -4.63 -17.13 -12.29
CA VAL A 66 -4.08 -15.77 -12.23
C VAL A 66 -3.04 -15.54 -13.31
N LYS A 67 -2.89 -14.28 -13.74
CA LYS A 67 -1.76 -13.89 -14.58
C LYS A 67 -0.49 -13.83 -13.74
N LEU A 68 0.63 -14.27 -14.31
CA LEU A 68 1.95 -14.13 -13.70
C LEU A 68 2.69 -12.97 -14.36
N LEU A 69 3.44 -12.23 -13.55
CA LEU A 69 4.33 -11.17 -14.01
C LEU A 69 5.78 -11.63 -13.86
N PRO A 70 6.67 -11.20 -14.75
CA PRO A 70 8.10 -11.38 -14.54
C PRO A 70 8.52 -10.81 -13.19
N LYS A 71 9.38 -11.54 -12.48
CA LYS A 71 10.02 -11.00 -11.29
C LYS A 71 10.94 -9.86 -11.71
N PRO A 72 10.86 -8.66 -11.10
CA PRO A 72 11.79 -7.58 -11.40
C PRO A 72 13.23 -8.00 -11.06
N GLU A 73 14.19 -7.50 -11.82
CA GLU A 73 15.61 -7.79 -11.60
C GLU A 73 16.08 -7.24 -10.25
N THR A 74 15.64 -6.02 -9.94
CA THR A 74 16.01 -5.30 -8.72
C THR A 74 14.81 -4.62 -8.09
N ALA A 75 14.83 -4.52 -6.76
CA ALA A 75 13.95 -3.66 -5.98
C ALA A 75 14.77 -2.88 -4.94
N LYS A 76 14.59 -1.56 -4.88
CA LYS A 76 15.23 -0.67 -3.90
C LYS A 76 14.17 0.10 -3.14
N VAL A 77 14.41 0.37 -1.86
CA VAL A 77 13.48 1.14 -1.02
C VAL A 77 14.17 2.38 -0.46
N LEU A 78 13.48 3.51 -0.57
CA LEU A 78 13.80 4.76 0.10
C LEU A 78 12.86 4.94 1.30
N MET A 79 13.42 5.24 2.46
CA MET A 79 12.70 5.70 3.65
C MET A 79 12.98 7.18 3.87
N ALA A 80 11.96 8.01 3.70
CA ALA A 80 12.01 9.43 4.00
C ALA A 80 11.36 9.73 5.34
N SER A 81 11.96 10.62 6.11
CA SER A 81 11.47 11.11 7.40
C SER A 81 10.96 12.55 7.24
N PHE A 82 9.86 12.87 7.89
CA PHE A 82 9.28 14.21 7.87
C PHE A 82 9.00 14.70 9.29
N ASP A 83 9.19 15.99 9.51
CA ASP A 83 8.81 16.73 10.73
C ASP A 83 7.33 17.16 10.74
N ASP A 84 6.60 16.88 9.65
CA ASP A 84 5.20 17.23 9.47
C ASP A 84 4.49 16.23 8.55
N VAL A 85 3.27 15.81 8.93
CA VAL A 85 2.51 14.79 8.20
C VAL A 85 1.96 15.31 6.86
N GLU A 86 1.67 16.61 6.74
CA GLU A 86 1.20 17.18 5.47
C GLU A 86 2.32 17.18 4.44
N LYS A 87 3.56 17.50 4.84
CA LYS A 87 4.73 17.40 3.95
C LYS A 87 4.88 15.99 3.38
N ALA A 88 4.78 14.97 4.25
CA ALA A 88 4.80 13.57 3.83
C ALA A 88 3.66 13.26 2.84
N GLY A 89 2.44 13.72 3.14
CA GLY A 89 1.27 13.56 2.26
C GLY A 89 1.43 14.25 0.90
N HIS A 90 2.03 15.45 0.86
CA HIS A 90 2.31 16.16 -0.39
C HIS A 90 3.34 15.42 -1.25
N ALA A 91 4.39 14.87 -0.61
CA ALA A 91 5.43 14.10 -1.30
C ALA A 91 4.85 12.91 -2.09
N VAL A 92 3.78 12.27 -1.58
CA VAL A 92 3.05 11.21 -2.30
C VAL A 92 2.54 11.71 -3.65
N GLY A 93 1.89 12.87 -3.66
CA GLY A 93 1.38 13.49 -4.88
C GLY A 93 2.50 13.87 -5.83
N ASP A 94 3.58 14.42 -5.29
CA ASP A 94 4.72 14.90 -6.08
C ASP A 94 5.50 13.76 -6.75
N ILE A 95 5.65 12.60 -6.08
CA ILE A 95 6.26 11.40 -6.67
C ILE A 95 5.47 10.94 -7.89
N ILE A 96 4.14 10.84 -7.77
CA ILE A 96 3.27 10.44 -8.89
C ILE A 96 3.27 11.52 -9.99
N ALA A 97 3.28 12.80 -9.62
CA ALA A 97 3.32 13.92 -10.56
C ALA A 97 4.66 13.98 -11.33
N ALA A 98 5.74 13.46 -10.76
CA ALA A 98 7.02 13.30 -11.43
C ALA A 98 7.05 12.11 -12.43
N GLY A 99 5.94 11.39 -12.58
CA GLY A 99 5.81 10.26 -13.51
C GLY A 99 6.27 8.92 -12.93
N ILE A 100 6.63 8.87 -11.65
CA ILE A 100 7.08 7.66 -10.98
C ILE A 100 5.86 6.86 -10.51
N ILE A 101 5.83 5.55 -10.81
CA ILE A 101 4.85 4.61 -10.28
C ILE A 101 5.59 3.60 -9.40
N PRO A 102 5.70 3.85 -8.08
CA PRO A 102 6.41 2.96 -7.17
C PRO A 102 5.79 1.56 -7.12
N GLY A 103 6.65 0.55 -6.99
CA GLY A 103 6.25 -0.82 -6.65
C GLY A 103 5.64 -0.90 -5.24
N GLY A 104 5.94 0.05 -4.34
CA GLY A 104 5.22 0.24 -3.08
C GLY A 104 5.36 1.67 -2.57
N LEU A 105 4.27 2.23 -2.02
CA LEU A 105 4.27 3.60 -1.47
C LEU A 105 3.41 3.65 -0.20
N GLU A 106 4.06 3.75 0.95
CA GLU A 106 3.43 3.57 2.26
C GLU A 106 3.84 4.67 3.23
N MET A 107 2.87 5.21 3.97
CA MET A 107 3.11 6.23 4.97
C MET A 107 2.69 5.76 6.36
N MET A 108 3.48 6.14 7.36
CA MET A 108 3.20 5.88 8.78
C MET A 108 3.39 7.15 9.58
N ASP A 109 2.47 7.42 10.50
CA ASP A 109 2.63 8.52 11.46
C ASP A 109 3.53 8.15 12.64
N LYS A 110 3.84 9.15 13.47
CA LYS A 110 4.66 9.00 14.68
C LYS A 110 4.26 7.87 15.61
N LEU A 111 2.96 7.65 15.80
CA LEU A 111 2.48 6.63 16.72
C LEU A 111 2.68 5.24 16.12
N ALA A 112 2.40 5.07 14.81
CA ALA A 112 2.63 3.83 14.10
C ALA A 112 4.12 3.51 13.98
N ILE A 113 4.96 4.53 13.73
CA ILE A 113 6.43 4.43 13.74
C ILE A 113 6.91 3.87 15.07
N LYS A 114 6.50 4.50 16.17
CA LYS A 114 6.90 4.08 17.52
C LYS A 114 6.45 2.66 17.82
N ALA A 115 5.19 2.32 17.51
CA ALA A 115 4.66 0.98 17.72
C ALA A 115 5.49 -0.08 16.97
N ALA A 116 5.71 0.14 15.68
CA ALA A 116 6.47 -0.78 14.84
C ALA A 116 7.94 -0.90 15.29
N GLU A 117 8.56 0.20 15.72
CA GLU A 117 9.94 0.19 16.21
C GLU A 117 10.06 -0.56 17.55
N ASP A 118 9.16 -0.32 18.49
CA ASP A 118 9.12 -1.02 19.78
C ASP A 118 8.91 -2.55 19.59
N PHE A 119 8.28 -2.95 18.49
CA PHE A 119 7.95 -4.36 18.20
C PHE A 119 9.00 -5.09 17.35
N VAL A 120 9.43 -4.52 16.22
CA VAL A 120 10.32 -5.17 15.22
C VAL A 120 11.71 -4.57 15.21
N LYS A 121 11.90 -3.38 15.77
CA LYS A 121 13.16 -2.62 15.74
C LYS A 121 13.68 -2.41 14.32
N ALA A 122 12.80 -1.94 13.45
CA ALA A 122 13.04 -1.77 12.02
C ALA A 122 14.16 -0.76 11.71
N GLY A 123 14.51 0.10 12.68
CA GLY A 123 15.42 1.22 12.50
C GLY A 123 14.69 2.51 12.12
N TYR A 124 13.41 2.61 12.46
CA TYR A 124 12.62 3.80 12.17
C TYR A 124 12.98 4.98 13.09
N PRO A 125 12.98 6.21 12.55
CA PRO A 125 13.30 7.42 13.32
C PRO A 125 12.16 7.81 14.25
N LEU A 126 12.36 7.66 15.57
CA LEU A 126 11.35 7.93 16.60
C LEU A 126 11.01 9.42 16.78
N ASP A 127 11.86 10.31 16.25
CA ASP A 127 11.68 11.76 16.25
C ASP A 127 10.86 12.27 15.07
N ALA A 128 10.66 11.46 14.02
CA ALA A 128 9.84 11.82 12.87
C ALA A 128 8.34 11.92 13.23
N GLU A 129 7.64 12.89 12.65
CA GLU A 129 6.18 12.99 12.72
C GLU A 129 5.51 12.05 11.71
N ALA A 130 6.19 11.77 10.59
CA ALA A 130 5.80 10.77 9.60
C ALA A 130 7.01 10.19 8.88
N ILE A 131 6.87 8.96 8.38
CA ILE A 131 7.79 8.36 7.41
C ILE A 131 7.04 7.98 6.14
N LEU A 132 7.75 7.99 5.02
CA LEU A 132 7.30 7.50 3.72
C LEU A 132 8.28 6.43 3.23
N LEU A 133 7.79 5.22 3.00
CA LEU A 133 8.51 4.16 2.31
C LEU A 133 8.11 4.18 0.84
N CYS A 134 9.10 4.30 -0.04
CA CYS A 134 8.93 4.27 -1.49
C CYS A 134 9.83 3.16 -2.06
N GLU A 135 9.21 2.09 -2.53
CA GLU A 135 9.89 0.99 -3.22
C GLU A 135 9.76 1.13 -4.73
N LEU A 136 10.90 0.99 -5.41
CA LEU A 136 11.04 1.06 -6.84
C LEU A 136 11.59 -0.29 -7.30
N ASP A 137 10.99 -0.85 -8.35
CA ASP A 137 11.38 -2.15 -8.88
C ASP A 137 11.39 -2.15 -10.42
N GLY A 138 12.27 -2.96 -11.01
CA GLY A 138 12.50 -2.97 -12.44
C GLY A 138 13.89 -3.46 -12.81
N VAL A 139 14.40 -2.95 -13.93
CA VAL A 139 15.80 -3.11 -14.35
C VAL A 139 16.68 -2.18 -13.52
N GLU A 140 17.89 -2.60 -13.18
CA GLU A 140 18.79 -1.88 -12.28
C GLU A 140 18.95 -0.38 -12.63
N ALA A 141 19.22 -0.08 -13.91
CA ALA A 141 19.45 1.28 -14.38
C ALA A 141 18.21 2.18 -14.21
N ASP A 142 17.03 1.67 -14.54
CA ASP A 142 15.78 2.41 -14.38
C ASP A 142 15.47 2.67 -12.90
N VAL A 143 15.72 1.66 -12.04
CA VAL A 143 15.50 1.78 -10.59
C VAL A 143 16.45 2.83 -9.98
N ASP A 144 17.70 2.92 -10.45
CA ASP A 144 18.64 3.94 -10.00
C ASP A 144 18.21 5.36 -10.40
N ASP A 145 17.80 5.55 -11.66
CA ASP A 145 17.31 6.84 -12.16
C ASP A 145 16.02 7.28 -11.44
N ASP A 146 15.12 6.32 -11.18
CA ASP A 146 13.90 6.55 -10.40
C ASP A 146 14.24 6.88 -8.94
N CYS A 147 15.21 6.20 -8.32
CA CYS A 147 15.66 6.48 -6.96
C CYS A 147 16.19 7.93 -6.84
N ASP A 148 16.99 8.38 -7.80
CA ASP A 148 17.51 9.75 -7.84
C ASP A 148 16.42 10.79 -8.06
N THR A 149 15.43 10.46 -8.88
CA THR A 149 14.25 11.33 -9.10
C THR A 149 13.41 11.43 -7.84
N VAL A 150 13.07 10.31 -7.22
CA VAL A 150 12.31 10.26 -5.97
C VAL A 150 13.05 10.98 -4.84
N ARG A 151 14.38 10.79 -4.71
CA ARG A 151 15.19 11.51 -3.72
C ARG A 151 15.04 13.03 -3.86
N ARG A 152 15.20 13.57 -5.08
CA ARG A 152 15.04 15.00 -5.34
C ARG A 152 13.62 15.51 -5.03
N VAL A 153 12.60 14.69 -5.30
CA VAL A 153 11.21 15.02 -4.96
C VAL A 153 11.03 15.09 -3.44
N LEU A 154 11.52 14.09 -2.71
CA LEU A 154 11.45 14.03 -1.25
C LEU A 154 12.19 15.19 -0.57
N GLU A 155 13.37 15.56 -1.07
CA GLU A 155 14.13 16.72 -0.58
C GLU A 155 13.35 18.01 -0.78
N LYS A 156 12.77 18.22 -1.97
CA LYS A 156 11.93 19.40 -2.26
C LYS A 156 10.66 19.45 -1.42
N ALA A 157 10.08 18.30 -1.11
CA ALA A 157 8.92 18.17 -0.22
C ALA A 157 9.28 18.41 1.27
N GLY A 158 10.57 18.57 1.60
CA GLY A 158 11.03 18.90 2.94
C GLY A 158 11.27 17.69 3.84
N ALA A 159 11.65 16.53 3.25
CA ALA A 159 12.14 15.41 4.03
C ALA A 159 13.37 15.81 4.86
N THR A 160 13.37 15.47 6.15
CA THR A 160 14.47 15.78 7.08
C THR A 160 15.60 14.77 6.99
N ASN A 161 15.32 13.56 6.53
CA ASN A 161 16.28 12.50 6.28
C ASN A 161 15.75 11.55 5.20
N ILE A 162 16.63 11.05 4.33
CA ILE A 162 16.29 10.07 3.28
C ILE A 162 17.32 8.97 3.29
N GLN A 163 16.90 7.77 3.67
CA GLN A 163 17.75 6.58 3.72
C GLN A 163 17.37 5.62 2.60
N GLN A 164 18.35 5.11 1.89
CA GLN A 164 18.15 4.00 0.98
C GLN A 164 18.61 2.72 1.68
N ALA A 165 17.83 1.65 1.57
CA ALA A 165 18.28 0.36 2.06
C ALA A 165 19.56 -0.06 1.32
N ARG A 166 20.58 -0.48 2.09
CA ARG A 166 21.89 -0.86 1.59
C ARG A 166 21.90 -2.24 0.95
N ASP A 167 20.98 -3.11 1.38
CA ASP A 167 20.85 -4.48 0.92
C ASP A 167 19.42 -5.01 1.10
N GLU A 168 19.19 -6.23 0.62
CA GLU A 168 17.89 -6.91 0.72
C GLU A 168 17.45 -7.15 2.16
N ALA A 169 18.38 -7.36 3.10
CA ALA A 169 18.04 -7.58 4.50
C ALA A 169 17.50 -6.29 5.14
N GLU A 170 18.12 -5.15 4.85
CA GLU A 170 17.65 -3.84 5.30
C GLU A 170 16.33 -3.45 4.62
N ARG A 171 16.18 -3.73 3.32
CA ARG A 171 14.91 -3.55 2.60
C ARG A 171 13.79 -4.36 3.25
N ALA A 172 14.02 -5.65 3.48
CA ALA A 172 13.07 -6.54 4.15
C ALA A 172 12.74 -6.07 5.57
N LYS A 173 13.73 -5.52 6.28
CA LYS A 173 13.56 -4.97 7.63
C LYS A 173 12.67 -3.72 7.63
N PHE A 174 12.86 -2.79 6.69
CA PHE A 174 11.96 -1.65 6.53
C PHE A 174 10.53 -2.11 6.25
N TRP A 175 10.34 -3.10 5.38
CA TRP A 175 9.00 -3.65 5.12
C TRP A 175 8.42 -4.43 6.29
N ALA A 176 9.25 -5.10 7.08
CA ALA A 176 8.81 -5.81 8.28
C ALA A 176 8.21 -4.85 9.30
N GLY A 177 8.80 -3.65 9.50
CA GLY A 177 8.22 -2.62 10.35
C GLY A 177 6.79 -2.25 9.91
N ARG A 178 6.62 -1.92 8.63
CA ARG A 178 5.32 -1.53 8.04
C ARG A 178 4.28 -2.64 8.10
N LYS A 179 4.65 -3.88 7.76
CA LYS A 179 3.75 -5.05 7.80
C LYS A 179 3.30 -5.38 9.22
N ASN A 180 4.13 -5.10 10.22
CA ASN A 180 3.84 -5.39 11.62
C ASN A 180 3.28 -4.18 12.39
N ALA A 181 2.98 -3.06 11.74
CA ALA A 181 2.36 -1.91 12.40
C ALA A 181 1.03 -2.29 13.10
N PHE A 182 0.17 -3.05 12.43
CA PHE A 182 -1.10 -3.52 12.98
C PHE A 182 -0.95 -4.37 14.26
N PRO A 183 -0.21 -5.50 14.26
CA PRO A 183 -0.02 -6.29 15.47
C PRO A 183 0.77 -5.53 16.55
N ALA A 184 1.65 -4.60 16.18
CA ALA A 184 2.36 -3.77 17.13
C ALA A 184 1.42 -2.82 17.88
N VAL A 185 0.50 -2.15 17.17
CA VAL A 185 -0.50 -1.27 17.76
C VAL A 185 -1.46 -2.05 18.67
N GLY A 186 -1.83 -3.27 18.29
CA GLY A 186 -2.66 -4.15 19.14
C GLY A 186 -2.01 -4.51 20.49
N ARG A 187 -0.68 -4.36 20.65
CA ARG A 187 0.00 -4.52 21.95
C ARG A 187 -0.07 -3.27 22.81
N MET A 188 -0.35 -2.11 22.23
CA MET A 188 -0.39 -0.83 22.96
C MET A 188 -1.70 -0.63 23.72
N SER A 189 -2.82 -1.10 23.17
CA SER A 189 -4.15 -0.95 23.75
C SER A 189 -4.99 -2.20 23.49
N PRO A 190 -5.70 -2.74 24.50
CA PRO A 190 -6.67 -3.81 24.29
C PRO A 190 -7.87 -3.35 23.45
N ASP A 191 -8.20 -2.05 23.52
CA ASP A 191 -9.28 -1.43 22.77
C ASP A 191 -8.70 -0.77 21.51
N TYR A 192 -8.49 -1.57 20.47
CA TYR A 192 -8.03 -1.11 19.16
C TYR A 192 -9.20 -1.18 18.16
N TYR A 193 -9.63 -0.01 17.70
CA TYR A 193 -10.57 0.10 16.59
C TYR A 193 -9.76 0.28 15.30
N CYS A 194 -10.09 -0.48 14.26
CA CYS A 194 -9.48 -0.37 12.94
C CYS A 194 -10.48 0.27 11.99
N MET A 195 -10.03 1.28 11.24
CA MET A 195 -10.81 1.88 10.18
C MET A 195 -10.00 1.79 8.89
N ASP A 196 -10.57 1.15 7.88
CA ASP A 196 -10.07 1.17 6.52
C ASP A 196 -10.95 2.09 5.67
N GLY A 197 -10.32 2.95 4.87
CA GLY A 197 -11.01 4.00 4.14
C GLY A 197 -10.20 4.50 2.95
N THR A 198 -10.90 4.96 1.93
CA THR A 198 -10.30 5.50 0.71
C THR A 198 -10.41 7.02 0.69
N ILE A 199 -9.30 7.69 0.36
CA ILE A 199 -9.19 9.15 0.35
C ILE A 199 -8.59 9.56 -0.99
N PRO A 200 -9.17 10.54 -1.70
CA PRO A 200 -8.56 11.08 -2.91
C PRO A 200 -7.14 11.59 -2.61
N ARG A 201 -6.17 11.28 -3.48
CA ARG A 201 -4.73 11.53 -3.22
C ARG A 201 -4.46 12.99 -2.86
N ARG A 202 -5.14 13.92 -3.56
CA ARG A 202 -5.06 15.36 -3.33
C ARG A 202 -5.52 15.82 -1.94
N GLU A 203 -6.40 15.05 -1.30
CA GLU A 203 -6.95 15.36 0.03
C GLU A 203 -6.15 14.70 1.16
N LEU A 204 -5.21 13.79 0.84
CA LEU A 204 -4.42 13.07 1.84
C LEU A 204 -3.69 13.98 2.83
N PRO A 205 -3.03 15.09 2.43
CA PRO A 205 -2.39 16.01 3.37
C PRO A 205 -3.42 16.63 4.33
N GLY A 206 -4.51 17.16 3.77
CA GLY A 206 -5.58 17.83 4.53
C GLY A 206 -6.29 16.88 5.49
N TYR A 207 -6.59 15.66 5.04
CA TYR A 207 -7.18 14.62 5.88
C TYR A 207 -6.27 14.25 7.04
N SER A 208 -4.98 13.99 6.78
CA SER A 208 -4.02 13.58 7.82
C SER A 208 -3.90 14.64 8.92
N LYS A 209 -3.81 15.92 8.54
CA LYS A 209 -3.83 17.04 9.49
C LYS A 209 -5.13 17.10 10.28
N ALA A 210 -6.27 16.99 9.60
CA ALA A 210 -7.58 17.10 10.22
C ALA A 210 -7.82 15.96 11.21
N LEU A 211 -7.43 14.74 10.86
CA LEU A 211 -7.52 13.56 11.71
C LEU A 211 -6.65 13.73 12.96
N LEU A 212 -5.37 14.09 12.83
CA LEU A 212 -4.51 14.32 13.99
C LEU A 212 -5.05 15.43 14.90
N ARG A 213 -5.62 16.50 14.33
CA ARG A 213 -6.27 17.57 15.09
C ARG A 213 -7.50 17.07 15.85
N PHE A 214 -8.34 16.26 15.20
CA PHE A 214 -9.52 15.65 15.81
C PHE A 214 -9.13 14.73 16.98
N LEU A 215 -8.17 13.83 16.75
CA LEU A 215 -7.67 12.88 17.75
C LEU A 215 -7.10 13.60 18.98
N ARG A 216 -6.31 14.67 18.77
CA ARG A 216 -5.80 15.52 19.87
C ARG A 216 -6.93 16.16 20.67
N ARG A 217 -7.99 16.65 20.03
CA ARG A 217 -9.15 17.24 20.71
C ARG A 217 -9.96 16.21 21.49
N ALA A 218 -10.10 15.00 20.95
CA ALA A 218 -10.79 13.88 21.60
C ALA A 218 -9.95 13.18 22.67
N ALA A 219 -8.68 13.57 22.84
CA ALA A 219 -7.70 12.88 23.68
C ALA A 219 -7.51 11.38 23.33
N TRP A 220 -7.72 11.03 22.07
CA TRP A 220 -7.56 9.67 21.56
C TRP A 220 -6.14 9.47 21.02
N ARG A 221 -5.58 8.28 21.26
CA ARG A 221 -4.30 7.85 20.69
C ARG A 221 -4.59 6.85 19.59
N TRP A 222 -4.59 7.32 18.36
CA TRP A 222 -4.91 6.52 17.19
C TRP A 222 -3.75 6.54 16.20
N PRO A 223 -2.96 5.47 16.11
CA PRO A 223 -1.91 5.34 15.11
C PRO A 223 -2.51 5.28 13.71
N THR A 224 -1.92 6.01 12.77
CA THR A 224 -2.32 5.98 11.36
C THR A 224 -1.22 5.36 10.51
N CYS A 225 -1.64 4.49 9.62
CA CYS A 225 -0.79 3.73 8.72
C CYS A 225 -1.58 3.53 7.44
N SER A 226 -1.04 3.94 6.30
CA SER A 226 -1.80 4.01 5.06
C SER A 226 -1.01 3.48 3.88
N THR A 227 -1.65 2.56 3.15
CA THR A 227 -1.26 2.20 1.78
C THR A 227 -1.76 3.28 0.85
N LEU A 228 -0.83 4.01 0.24
CA LEU A 228 -1.14 5.23 -0.53
C LEU A 228 -1.44 4.94 -2.01
N ALA A 229 -1.60 3.66 -2.32
CA ALA A 229 -1.75 3.11 -3.66
C ALA A 229 -3.15 3.29 -4.28
N THR A 230 -4.20 3.42 -3.48
CA THR A 230 -5.59 3.21 -3.93
C THR A 230 -6.45 4.48 -3.95
N ALA A 231 -5.84 5.65 -3.84
CA ALA A 231 -6.49 6.90 -4.20
C ALA A 231 -6.74 6.91 -5.72
N THR A 232 -7.88 6.35 -6.11
CA THR A 232 -8.31 6.10 -7.49
C THR A 232 -8.10 7.33 -8.36
N CYS A 233 -7.26 7.19 -9.38
CA CYS A 233 -7.31 7.99 -10.59
C CYS A 233 -8.62 7.65 -11.32
N THR A 234 -9.75 8.24 -10.90
CA THR A 234 -10.74 8.62 -11.90
C THR A 234 -10.23 9.90 -12.52
N ARG A 235 -9.99 9.86 -13.83
CA ARG A 235 -9.64 11.03 -14.66
C ARG A 235 -10.62 12.18 -14.43
#